data_AF-A0A419WF50-F1
#
_entry.id   AF-A0A419WF50-F1
#
_cell.length_a   1.000
_cell.length_b   1.000
_cell.length_c   1.000
_cell.angle_alpha   90.00
_cell.angle_beta   90.00
_cell.angle_gamma   90.00
#
_symmetry.space_group_name_H-M   'P 1'
#
loop_
_entity.id
_entity.type
_entity.pdbx_description
1 polymer ?
#
loop_
_entity_poly.entity_id
_entity_poly.type
_entity_poly.pdbx_seq_one_letter_code
_entity_poly.pdbx_strand_id
1 'polypeptide(L)'
;MRKLLNFILLILSSIAVYSQSDYRKIYEYGEYQENWAKVKSITGEYGMIDRNGNPIVPAVYKKIEKFTRDNGNLALVKSITGEYGMIDKSGKEIIPAKYSKIGTFNELGEGLALVKSVVGTYGLIDKNGKEVIPAEYSKIGKFNEIERGLALVKSIVGTYGYVNENGNEVIPANYSKVGRFNEIEEGLALVKTVVGTYGFVDKKGNEIIEPIYSLKQIESKQYKTVEK
;
A
#
# COMPACT_ATOMS: atom_id res chain seq x y z
N MET A 1 -27.88 -16.73 -26.70
CA MET A 1 -26.60 -16.13 -27.15
C MET A 1 -26.82 -14.73 -27.74
N ARG A 2 -27.19 -13.74 -26.90
CA ARG A 2 -27.41 -12.35 -27.37
C ARG A 2 -27.21 -11.28 -26.27
N LYS A 3 -26.32 -11.56 -25.29
CA LYS A 3 -26.00 -10.64 -24.19
C LYS A 3 -24.50 -10.47 -23.90
N LEU A 4 -23.61 -10.88 -24.80
CA LEU A 4 -22.16 -10.70 -24.65
C LEU A 4 -21.50 -9.80 -25.71
N LEU A 5 -22.28 -9.15 -26.58
CA LEU A 5 -21.73 -8.37 -27.71
C LEU A 5 -21.83 -6.84 -27.55
N ASN A 6 -22.23 -6.33 -26.38
CA ASN A 6 -22.42 -4.88 -26.16
C ASN A 6 -21.45 -4.23 -25.17
N PHE A 7 -20.40 -4.93 -24.72
CA PHE A 7 -19.41 -4.33 -23.81
C PHE A 7 -18.00 -4.17 -24.42
N ILE A 8 -17.76 -4.76 -25.60
CA ILE A 8 -16.47 -4.67 -26.31
C ILE A 8 -16.51 -3.60 -27.44
N LEU A 9 -17.67 -2.98 -27.68
CA LEU A 9 -17.88 -1.99 -28.75
C LEU A 9 -17.95 -0.52 -28.27
N LEU A 10 -17.33 -0.20 -27.13
CA LEU A 10 -17.28 1.18 -26.58
C LEU A 10 -15.85 1.68 -26.29
N ILE A 11 -14.82 0.92 -26.68
CA ILE A 11 -13.40 1.31 -26.52
C ILE A 11 -12.73 1.66 -27.87
N LEU A 12 -13.52 1.98 -28.89
CA LEU A 12 -13.04 2.41 -30.21
C LEU A 12 -13.76 3.67 -30.72
N SER A 13 -14.23 4.55 -29.83
CA SER A 13 -14.90 5.80 -30.22
C SER A 13 -14.36 7.01 -29.46
N SER A 14 -13.05 7.24 -29.55
CA SER A 14 -12.44 8.57 -29.63
C SER A 14 -10.93 8.45 -29.48
N ILE A 15 -10.23 8.16 -30.58
CA ILE A 15 -8.89 8.74 -30.71
C ILE A 15 -9.17 10.23 -30.94
N ALA A 16 -9.33 10.97 -29.84
CA ALA A 16 -9.26 12.42 -29.91
C ALA A 16 -7.85 12.71 -30.43
N VAL A 17 -7.78 13.21 -31.65
CA VAL A 17 -6.54 13.75 -32.21
C VAL A 17 -6.27 15.01 -31.41
N TYR A 18 -5.57 14.87 -30.28
CA TYR A 18 -5.16 16.00 -29.46
C TYR A 18 -4.21 16.83 -30.30
N SER A 19 -4.66 18.03 -30.63
CA SER A 19 -3.90 19.00 -31.41
C SER A 19 -3.08 19.85 -30.45
N GLN A 20 -1.96 20.40 -30.93
CA GLN A 20 -1.12 21.30 -30.12
C GLN A 20 -1.89 22.52 -29.58
N SER A 21 -3.04 22.86 -30.19
CA SER A 21 -3.98 23.91 -29.77
C SER A 21 -4.79 23.62 -28.50
N ASP A 22 -4.78 22.39 -27.95
CA ASP A 22 -5.61 21.99 -26.79
C ASP A 22 -4.95 22.29 -25.42
N TYR A 23 -3.75 22.88 -25.41
CA TYR A 23 -2.99 23.20 -24.19
C TYR A 23 -2.83 24.72 -24.01
N ARG A 24 -3.31 25.30 -22.89
CA ARG A 24 -3.41 26.77 -22.70
C ARG A 24 -2.16 27.46 -22.18
N LYS A 25 -1.19 26.73 -21.67
CA LYS A 25 0.07 27.31 -21.19
C LYS A 25 1.10 26.20 -20.97
N ILE A 26 2.19 26.29 -21.72
CA ILE A 26 3.34 25.42 -21.62
C ILE A 26 4.19 26.00 -20.49
N TYR A 27 4.41 25.25 -19.40
CA TYR A 27 5.44 25.63 -18.44
C TYR A 27 6.79 25.36 -19.11
N GLU A 28 7.55 26.43 -19.32
CA GLU A 28 8.92 26.53 -19.84
C GLU A 28 9.38 25.34 -20.71
N TYR A 29 9.28 25.53 -22.03
CA TYR A 29 10.12 24.83 -23.01
C TYR A 29 11.58 24.93 -22.56
N GLY A 30 12.08 23.97 -21.78
CA GLY A 30 13.40 24.10 -21.16
C GLY A 30 13.79 23.01 -20.16
N GLU A 31 12.85 22.46 -19.38
CA GLU A 31 13.18 21.37 -18.44
C GLU A 31 12.67 20.02 -18.95
N TYR A 32 13.17 19.57 -20.10
CA TYR A 32 13.06 18.16 -20.46
C TYR A 32 13.89 17.34 -19.47
N GLN A 33 13.29 16.88 -18.38
CA GLN A 33 13.92 15.94 -17.46
C GLN A 33 14.01 14.57 -18.16
N GLU A 34 14.98 14.40 -19.06
CA GLU A 34 15.18 13.16 -19.81
C GLU A 34 14.03 12.82 -20.79
N ASN A 35 13.68 13.76 -21.68
CA ASN A 35 12.81 13.58 -22.88
C ASN A 35 11.30 13.79 -22.75
N TRP A 36 10.78 14.26 -21.62
CA TRP A 36 9.37 14.62 -21.48
C TRP A 36 9.20 16.04 -20.88
N ALA A 37 8.04 16.65 -21.13
CA ALA A 37 7.64 17.92 -20.50
C ALA A 37 6.22 17.81 -19.92
N LYS A 38 5.98 18.40 -18.75
CA LYS A 38 4.63 18.49 -18.15
C LYS A 38 3.81 19.58 -18.85
N VAL A 39 2.62 19.22 -19.32
CA VAL A 39 1.68 20.17 -19.96
C VAL A 39 0.41 20.32 -19.16
N LYS A 40 -0.32 21.41 -19.40
CA LYS A 40 -1.64 21.66 -18.83
C LYS A 40 -2.64 22.00 -19.94
N SER A 41 -3.76 21.28 -19.98
CA SER A 41 -4.85 21.51 -20.95
C SER A 41 -5.54 22.85 -20.72
N ILE A 42 -6.38 23.24 -21.69
CA ILE A 42 -7.28 24.41 -21.53
C ILE A 42 -8.29 24.29 -20.41
N THR A 43 -8.68 23.06 -20.07
CA THR A 43 -9.63 22.70 -19.00
C THR A 43 -8.94 22.54 -17.64
N GLY A 44 -7.61 22.39 -17.63
CA GLY A 44 -6.77 22.54 -16.44
C GLY A 44 -6.15 21.24 -15.91
N GLU A 45 -6.38 20.12 -16.58
CA GLU A 45 -5.72 18.84 -16.33
C GLU A 45 -4.28 18.85 -16.84
N TYR A 46 -3.45 17.98 -16.29
CA TYR A 46 -2.04 17.83 -16.60
C TYR A 46 -1.79 16.53 -17.38
N GLY A 47 -0.85 16.61 -18.32
CA GLY A 47 -0.33 15.50 -19.10
C GLY A 47 1.17 15.62 -19.29
N MET A 48 1.72 14.78 -20.15
CA MET A 48 3.14 14.76 -20.54
C MET A 48 3.25 14.71 -22.06
N ILE A 49 4.21 15.45 -22.63
CA ILE A 49 4.54 15.40 -24.05
C ILE A 49 6.02 15.04 -24.25
N ASP A 50 6.37 14.48 -25.40
CA ASP A 50 7.74 14.29 -25.85
C ASP A 50 8.37 15.59 -26.38
N ARG A 51 9.64 15.52 -26.82
CA ARG A 51 10.36 16.68 -27.41
C ARG A 51 9.76 17.23 -28.70
N ASN A 52 8.97 16.43 -29.40
CA ASN A 52 8.31 16.82 -30.64
C ASN A 52 6.90 17.38 -30.36
N GLY A 53 6.47 17.41 -29.09
CA GLY A 53 5.15 17.83 -28.68
C GLY A 53 4.07 16.75 -28.76
N ASN A 54 4.43 15.50 -29.06
CA ASN A 54 3.48 14.39 -29.07
C ASN A 54 3.08 14.01 -27.64
N PRO A 55 1.80 13.75 -27.35
CA PRO A 55 1.38 13.26 -26.04
C PRO A 55 2.04 11.92 -25.68
N ILE A 56 2.75 11.90 -24.54
CA ILE A 56 3.16 10.67 -23.83
C ILE A 56 2.02 10.25 -22.90
N VAL A 57 1.48 11.23 -22.15
CA VAL A 57 0.30 11.09 -21.29
C VAL A 57 -0.65 12.21 -21.67
N PRO A 58 -1.87 11.92 -22.18
CA PRO A 58 -2.87 12.95 -22.41
C PRO A 58 -3.17 13.74 -21.13
N ALA A 59 -3.69 14.96 -21.24
CA ALA A 59 -4.02 15.76 -20.05
C ALA A 59 -5.27 15.21 -19.35
N VAL A 60 -5.06 14.24 -18.46
CA VAL A 60 -6.13 13.51 -17.75
C VAL A 60 -5.97 13.50 -16.24
N TYR A 61 -4.85 14.03 -15.72
CA TYR A 61 -4.59 14.07 -14.29
C TYR A 61 -4.86 15.46 -13.71
N LYS A 62 -5.40 15.53 -12.50
CA LYS A 62 -5.50 16.79 -11.75
C LYS A 62 -4.12 17.30 -11.29
N LYS A 63 -3.14 16.40 -11.15
CA LYS A 63 -1.76 16.74 -10.78
C LYS A 63 -0.79 15.65 -11.24
N ILE A 64 0.39 16.06 -11.70
CA ILE A 64 1.58 15.22 -11.90
C ILE A 64 2.72 15.87 -11.11
N GLU A 65 3.25 15.16 -10.12
CA GLU A 65 4.40 15.59 -9.32
C GLU A 65 5.73 15.35 -10.05
N LYS A 66 6.85 15.76 -9.44
CA LYS A 66 8.18 15.46 -9.96
C LYS A 66 8.50 13.96 -9.83
N PHE A 67 9.27 13.44 -10.78
CA PHE A 67 9.90 12.14 -10.65
C PHE A 67 11.06 12.26 -9.66
N THR A 68 11.09 11.42 -8.61
CA THR A 68 12.13 11.48 -7.59
C THR A 68 12.79 10.12 -7.41
N ARG A 69 14.09 10.11 -7.09
CA ARG A 69 14.83 8.87 -6.78
C ARG A 69 14.24 8.17 -5.55
N ASP A 70 13.80 8.95 -4.57
CA ASP A 70 13.17 8.45 -3.34
C ASP A 70 11.91 7.63 -3.64
N ASN A 71 11.19 8.00 -4.71
CA ASN A 71 10.02 7.29 -5.20
C ASN A 71 10.34 6.23 -6.26
N GLY A 72 11.59 5.77 -6.36
CA GLY A 72 12.00 4.79 -7.38
C GLY A 72 11.97 5.33 -8.81
N ASN A 73 12.13 6.65 -9.00
CA ASN A 73 11.94 7.36 -10.27
C ASN A 73 10.51 7.29 -10.83
N LEU A 74 9.52 7.17 -9.96
CA LEU A 74 8.11 7.31 -10.29
C LEU A 74 7.60 8.72 -9.93
N ALA A 75 6.59 9.19 -10.64
CA ALA A 75 5.87 10.42 -10.30
C ALA A 75 4.50 10.08 -9.70
N LEU A 76 4.18 10.72 -8.58
CA LEU A 76 2.84 10.67 -7.99
C LEU A 76 1.87 11.45 -8.90
N VAL A 77 0.74 10.83 -9.22
CA VAL A 77 -0.34 11.45 -9.99
C VAL A 77 -1.62 11.49 -9.17
N LYS A 78 -2.46 12.49 -9.44
CA LYS A 78 -3.80 12.59 -8.85
C LYS A 78 -4.85 12.55 -9.96
N SER A 79 -5.79 11.62 -9.91
CA SER A 79 -6.92 11.55 -10.84
C SER A 79 -7.82 12.78 -10.71
N ILE A 80 -8.71 12.98 -11.69
CA ILE A 80 -9.74 14.01 -11.64
C ILE A 80 -10.74 13.80 -10.49
N THR A 81 -10.97 12.54 -10.10
CA THR A 81 -11.84 12.13 -8.99
C THR A 81 -11.16 12.25 -7.62
N GLY A 82 -9.82 12.30 -7.59
CA GLY A 82 -9.04 12.71 -6.42
C GLY A 82 -8.17 11.60 -5.79
N GLU A 83 -8.19 10.40 -6.34
CA GLU A 83 -7.32 9.29 -5.96
C GLU A 83 -5.89 9.48 -6.51
N TYR A 84 -4.95 8.80 -5.86
CA TYR A 84 -3.54 8.84 -6.14
C TYR A 84 -3.07 7.52 -6.75
N GLY A 85 -2.20 7.66 -7.75
CA GLY A 85 -1.47 6.60 -8.41
C GLY A 85 -0.04 7.04 -8.68
N MET A 86 0.74 6.23 -9.41
CA MET A 86 2.09 6.58 -9.83
C MET A 86 2.37 6.12 -11.25
N ILE A 87 3.02 6.98 -12.02
CA ILE A 87 3.47 6.70 -13.38
C ILE A 87 5.00 6.67 -13.46
N ASP A 88 5.55 5.94 -14.43
CA ASP A 88 6.97 6.02 -14.79
C ASP A 88 7.24 7.13 -15.83
N LYS A 89 8.52 7.31 -16.20
CA LYS A 89 8.95 8.33 -17.17
C LYS A 89 8.42 8.10 -18.58
N SER A 90 7.99 6.88 -18.92
CA SER A 90 7.32 6.57 -20.18
C SER A 90 5.83 6.94 -20.16
N GLY A 91 5.31 7.41 -19.02
CA GLY A 91 3.90 7.70 -18.83
C GLY A 91 3.06 6.47 -18.49
N LYS A 92 3.69 5.29 -18.35
CA LYS A 92 2.99 4.07 -17.96
C LYS A 92 2.55 4.17 -16.51
N GLU A 93 1.29 3.86 -16.26
CA GLU A 93 0.77 3.69 -14.90
C GLU A 93 1.36 2.41 -14.28
N ILE A 94 2.16 2.60 -13.23
CA ILE A 94 2.75 1.51 -12.44
C ILE A 94 1.85 1.20 -11.25
N ILE A 95 1.32 2.26 -10.62
CA ILE A 95 0.37 2.15 -9.51
C ILE A 95 -0.91 2.84 -9.94
N PRO A 96 -2.03 2.10 -10.09
CA PRO A 96 -3.30 2.70 -10.48
C PRO A 96 -3.77 3.80 -9.53
N ALA A 97 -4.38 4.84 -10.08
CA ALA A 97 -4.97 5.92 -9.29
C ALA A 97 -6.24 5.47 -8.55
N LYS A 98 -6.07 4.66 -7.49
CA LYS A 98 -7.15 4.06 -6.70
C LYS A 98 -7.02 4.27 -5.18
N TYR A 99 -5.95 4.91 -4.72
CA TYR A 99 -5.67 5.13 -3.30
C TYR A 99 -6.01 6.55 -2.87
N SER A 100 -6.47 6.75 -1.64
CA SER A 100 -6.65 8.10 -1.09
C SER A 100 -5.31 8.75 -0.69
N LYS A 101 -4.26 7.95 -0.50
CA LYS A 101 -2.89 8.38 -0.22
C LYS A 101 -1.89 7.31 -0.63
N ILE A 102 -0.74 7.74 -1.14
CA ILE A 102 0.48 6.92 -1.29
C ILE A 102 1.60 7.65 -0.53
N GLY A 103 2.28 6.95 0.36
CA GLY A 103 3.43 7.43 1.13
C GLY A 103 4.74 7.29 0.35
N THR A 104 5.84 7.73 0.95
CA THR A 104 7.18 7.57 0.37
C THR A 104 7.65 6.12 0.54
N PHE A 105 8.43 5.62 -0.42
CA PHE A 105 9.06 4.31 -0.28
C PHE A 105 10.11 4.29 0.84
N ASN A 106 10.33 3.11 1.42
CA ASN A 106 11.34 2.87 2.47
C ASN A 106 11.00 3.45 3.86
N GLU A 107 9.80 4.02 4.06
CA GLU A 107 9.38 4.54 5.37
C GLU A 107 9.11 3.41 6.37
N LEU A 108 8.34 2.39 5.94
CA LEU A 108 7.95 1.26 6.77
C LEU A 108 8.74 -0.02 6.51
N GLY A 109 9.31 -0.19 5.31
CA GLY A 109 10.14 -1.34 4.92
C GLY A 109 10.84 -1.08 3.60
N GLU A 110 11.97 -1.76 3.34
CA GLU A 110 12.77 -1.54 2.14
C GLU A 110 11.97 -1.84 0.87
N GLY A 111 11.94 -0.89 -0.07
CA GLY A 111 11.21 -1.01 -1.32
C GLY A 111 9.69 -0.92 -1.20
N LEU A 112 9.15 -0.63 -0.01
CA LEU A 112 7.71 -0.58 0.25
C LEU A 112 7.21 0.84 0.49
N ALA A 113 6.02 1.15 -0.03
CA ALA A 113 5.30 2.38 0.26
C ALA A 113 3.96 2.07 0.96
N LEU A 114 3.62 2.87 1.97
CA LEU A 114 2.31 2.81 2.61
C LEU A 114 1.24 3.37 1.67
N VAL A 115 0.15 2.64 1.49
CA VAL A 115 -1.04 3.13 0.79
C VAL A 115 -2.22 3.22 1.73
N LYS A 116 -3.13 4.15 1.45
CA LYS A 116 -4.43 4.25 2.12
C LYS A 116 -5.54 4.06 1.10
N SER A 117 -6.45 3.12 1.33
CA SER A 117 -7.63 2.92 0.50
C SER A 117 -8.59 4.12 0.61
N VAL A 118 -9.58 4.18 -0.28
CA VAL A 118 -10.64 5.21 -0.22
C VAL A 118 -11.56 5.04 1.00
N VAL A 119 -11.65 3.83 1.56
CA VAL A 119 -12.42 3.55 2.79
C VAL A 119 -11.59 3.72 4.08
N GLY A 120 -10.32 4.10 3.95
CA GLY A 120 -9.48 4.53 5.07
C GLY A 120 -8.61 3.46 5.73
N THR A 121 -8.56 2.26 5.15
CA THR A 121 -7.64 1.17 5.53
C THR A 121 -6.26 1.33 4.88
N TYR A 122 -5.25 0.68 5.45
CA TYR A 122 -3.86 0.79 5.06
C TYR A 122 -3.30 -0.54 4.57
N GLY A 123 -2.42 -0.46 3.58
CA GLY A 123 -1.68 -1.57 2.99
C GLY A 123 -0.27 -1.13 2.60
N LEU A 124 0.55 -2.05 2.09
CA LEU A 124 1.87 -1.76 1.54
C LEU A 124 1.97 -2.25 0.11
N ILE A 125 2.56 -1.43 -0.75
CA ILE A 125 2.87 -1.78 -2.14
C ILE A 125 4.37 -1.77 -2.38
N ASP A 126 4.84 -2.58 -3.34
CA ASP A 126 6.21 -2.50 -3.87
C ASP A 126 6.34 -1.45 -4.99
N LYS A 127 7.57 -1.25 -5.48
CA LYS A 127 7.88 -0.30 -6.57
C LYS A 127 7.27 -0.67 -7.92
N ASN A 128 6.79 -1.91 -8.08
CA ASN A 128 6.09 -2.38 -9.28
C ASN A 128 4.57 -2.23 -9.15
N GLY A 129 4.08 -1.69 -8.02
CA GLY A 129 2.67 -1.53 -7.72
C GLY A 129 1.97 -2.80 -7.25
N LYS A 130 2.72 -3.87 -6.92
CA LYS A 130 2.15 -5.05 -6.30
C LYS A 130 1.79 -4.73 -4.84
N GLU A 131 0.55 -4.99 -4.46
CA GLU A 131 0.16 -5.02 -3.04
C GLU A 131 0.89 -6.20 -2.35
N VAL A 132 1.86 -5.86 -1.51
CA VAL A 132 2.56 -6.82 -0.65
C VAL A 132 1.71 -7.09 0.59
N ILE A 133 1.17 -6.03 1.18
CA ILE A 133 0.16 -6.11 2.24
C ILE A 133 -1.11 -5.45 1.71
N PRO A 134 -2.23 -6.20 1.56
CA PRO A 134 -3.50 -5.63 1.14
C PRO A 134 -3.95 -4.47 2.04
N ALA A 135 -4.67 -3.52 1.47
CA ALA A 135 -5.18 -2.36 2.21
C ALA A 135 -6.39 -2.70 3.08
N GLU A 136 -6.17 -3.48 4.15
CA GLU A 136 -7.22 -4.06 4.99
C GLU A 136 -7.05 -3.74 6.48
N TYR A 137 -5.91 -3.15 6.87
CA TYR A 137 -5.59 -2.85 8.27
C TYR A 137 -5.95 -1.41 8.64
N SER A 138 -6.30 -1.16 9.90
CA SER A 138 -6.48 0.20 10.41
C SER A 138 -5.14 0.88 10.73
N LYS A 139 -4.07 0.10 10.93
CA LYS A 139 -2.69 0.58 11.11
C LYS A 139 -1.69 -0.50 10.73
N ILE A 140 -0.57 -0.09 10.16
CA ILE A 140 0.62 -0.91 9.92
C ILE A 140 1.80 -0.20 10.59
N GLY A 141 2.56 -0.91 11.43
CA GLY A 141 3.79 -0.43 12.07
C GLY A 141 5.00 -0.58 11.16
N LYS A 142 6.16 -0.09 11.59
CA LYS A 142 7.40 -0.22 10.81
C LYS A 142 7.98 -1.63 10.98
N PHE A 143 8.48 -2.22 9.90
CA PHE A 143 9.23 -3.48 9.98
C PHE A 143 10.46 -3.30 10.86
N ASN A 144 10.79 -4.34 11.64
CA ASN A 144 11.95 -4.34 12.54
C ASN A 144 11.86 -3.33 13.71
N GLU A 145 10.71 -2.68 13.92
CA GLU A 145 10.49 -1.77 15.05
C GLU A 145 10.39 -2.53 16.38
N ILE A 146 9.64 -3.64 16.38
CA ILE A 146 9.39 -4.47 17.56
C ILE A 146 10.05 -5.84 17.39
N GLU A 147 9.82 -6.50 16.26
CA GLU A 147 10.34 -7.83 15.93
C GLU A 147 11.05 -7.81 14.59
N ARG A 148 12.21 -8.48 14.52
CA ARG A 148 13.01 -8.53 13.29
C ARG A 148 12.23 -9.24 12.18
N GLY A 149 12.10 -8.61 11.02
CA GLY A 149 11.40 -9.10 9.83
C GLY A 149 9.87 -9.01 9.92
N LEU A 150 9.32 -8.45 11.01
CA LEU A 150 7.88 -8.36 11.22
C LEU A 150 7.43 -6.91 11.43
N ALA A 151 6.20 -6.63 11.01
CA ALA A 151 5.50 -5.38 11.29
C ALA A 151 4.23 -5.69 12.11
N LEU A 152 3.99 -4.89 13.15
CA LEU A 152 2.75 -4.96 13.91
C LEU A 152 1.61 -4.40 13.07
N VAL A 153 0.51 -5.14 12.95
CA VAL A 153 -0.70 -4.67 12.26
C VAL A 153 -1.86 -4.56 13.23
N LYS A 154 -2.80 -3.66 12.93
CA LYS A 154 -4.05 -3.51 13.66
C LYS A 154 -5.22 -3.70 12.71
N SER A 155 -6.12 -4.62 13.03
CA SER A 155 -7.36 -4.84 12.27
C SER A 155 -8.30 -3.64 12.39
N ILE A 156 -9.36 -3.62 11.57
CA ILE A 156 -10.41 -2.60 11.65
C ILE A 156 -11.23 -2.66 12.95
N VAL A 157 -11.29 -3.82 13.61
CA VAL A 157 -11.99 -4.01 14.90
C VAL A 157 -11.07 -3.77 16.11
N GLY A 158 -9.82 -3.40 15.87
CA GLY A 158 -8.89 -2.97 16.91
C GLY A 158 -8.04 -4.06 17.55
N THR A 159 -8.05 -5.27 16.98
CA THR A 159 -7.15 -6.37 17.34
C THR A 159 -5.81 -6.28 16.60
N TYR A 160 -4.79 -6.97 17.09
CA TYR A 160 -3.40 -6.88 16.68
C TYR A 160 -2.84 -8.23 16.25
N GLY A 161 -1.87 -8.18 15.34
CA GLY A 161 -1.14 -9.31 14.80
C GLY A 161 0.23 -8.89 14.27
N TYR A 162 1.00 -9.84 13.73
CA TYR A 162 2.24 -9.57 13.02
C TYR A 162 2.14 -10.09 11.58
N VAL A 163 2.67 -9.30 10.66
CA VAL A 163 2.88 -9.69 9.25
C VAL A 163 4.37 -9.68 8.95
N ASN A 164 4.82 -10.55 8.05
CA ASN A 164 6.19 -10.52 7.54
C ASN A 164 6.34 -9.64 6.29
N GLU A 165 7.57 -9.48 5.81
CA GLU A 165 7.90 -8.64 4.63
C GLU A 165 7.29 -9.16 3.32
N ASN A 166 6.83 -10.41 3.27
CA ASN A 166 6.08 -10.96 2.13
C ASN A 166 4.57 -10.72 2.24
N GLY A 167 4.12 -10.11 3.34
CA GLY A 167 2.71 -9.85 3.64
C GLY A 167 1.94 -11.02 4.22
N ASN A 168 2.62 -12.11 4.58
CA ASN A 168 1.95 -13.22 5.26
C ASN A 168 1.71 -12.84 6.73
N GLU A 169 0.51 -13.07 7.23
CA GLU A 169 0.25 -13.03 8.67
C GLU A 169 1.06 -14.13 9.37
N VAL A 170 1.99 -13.70 10.24
CA VAL A 170 2.74 -14.58 11.13
C VAL A 170 1.96 -14.81 12.41
N ILE A 171 1.29 -13.78 12.91
CA ILE A 171 0.25 -13.91 13.95
C ILE A 171 -0.98 -13.19 13.39
N PRO A 172 -2.11 -13.87 13.16
CA PRO A 172 -3.34 -13.24 12.70
C PRO A 172 -3.78 -12.11 13.62
N ALA A 173 -4.38 -11.06 13.06
CA ALA A 173 -4.77 -9.88 13.81
C ALA A 173 -6.04 -10.11 14.66
N ASN A 174 -6.04 -11.08 15.57
CA ASN A 174 -7.20 -11.54 16.36
C ASN A 174 -7.07 -11.27 17.87
N TYR A 175 -5.95 -10.71 18.32
CA TYR A 175 -5.65 -10.52 19.74
C TYR A 175 -5.83 -9.06 20.17
N SER A 176 -6.26 -8.79 21.40
CA SER A 176 -6.29 -7.42 21.94
C SER A 176 -4.89 -6.87 22.22
N LYS A 177 -3.89 -7.74 22.37
CA LYS A 177 -2.47 -7.41 22.46
C LYS A 177 -1.61 -8.59 21.97
N VAL A 178 -0.51 -8.27 21.31
CA VAL A 178 0.56 -9.21 20.94
C VAL A 178 1.88 -8.67 21.49
N GLY A 179 2.62 -9.50 22.22
CA GLY A 179 3.90 -9.16 22.82
C GLY A 179 5.10 -9.40 21.89
N ARG A 180 6.30 -9.30 22.45
CA ARG A 180 7.54 -9.64 21.74
C ARG A 180 7.84 -11.12 21.86
N PHE A 181 8.55 -11.68 20.87
CA PHE A 181 9.05 -13.04 20.98
C PHE A 181 10.21 -13.09 21.98
N ASN A 182 10.29 -14.18 22.75
CA ASN A 182 11.33 -14.38 23.78
C ASN A 182 11.29 -13.36 24.94
N GLU A 183 10.17 -12.65 25.12
CA GLU A 183 10.01 -11.70 26.22
C GLU A 183 9.78 -12.43 27.57
N ILE A 184 9.07 -13.56 27.53
CA ILE A 184 8.72 -14.36 28.72
C ILE A 184 9.14 -15.82 28.53
N GLU A 185 8.74 -16.43 27.41
CA GLU A 185 9.08 -17.82 27.07
C GLU A 185 9.87 -17.86 25.76
N GLU A 186 10.91 -18.69 25.72
CA GLU A 186 11.80 -18.79 24.57
C GLU A 186 11.05 -19.27 23.33
N GLY A 187 11.23 -18.55 22.21
CA GLY A 187 10.59 -18.83 20.94
C GLY A 187 9.13 -18.41 20.84
N LEU A 188 8.51 -17.91 21.92
CA LEU A 188 7.08 -17.62 22.00
C LEU A 188 6.81 -16.13 22.23
N ALA A 189 5.66 -15.67 21.73
CA ALA A 189 5.10 -14.36 22.02
C ALA A 189 3.85 -14.50 22.89
N LEU A 190 3.75 -13.68 23.94
CA LEU A 190 2.54 -13.57 24.75
C LEU A 190 1.44 -12.89 23.95
N VAL A 191 0.23 -13.47 23.93
CA VAL A 191 -0.97 -12.88 23.33
C VAL A 191 -2.06 -12.70 24.36
N LYS A 192 -2.90 -11.69 24.16
CA LYS A 192 -4.09 -11.42 24.98
C LYS A 192 -5.35 -11.43 24.12
N THR A 193 -6.36 -12.19 24.48
CA THR A 193 -7.66 -12.19 23.78
C THR A 193 -8.45 -10.91 24.06
N VAL A 194 -9.53 -10.70 23.30
CA VAL A 194 -10.48 -9.60 23.56
C VAL A 194 -11.21 -9.73 24.90
N VAL A 195 -11.37 -10.95 25.43
CA VAL A 195 -11.98 -11.21 26.74
C VAL A 195 -10.98 -11.14 27.90
N GLY A 196 -9.70 -10.89 27.61
CA GLY A 196 -8.69 -10.59 28.62
C GLY A 196 -7.90 -11.78 29.15
N THR A 197 -8.04 -12.94 28.52
CA THR A 197 -7.23 -14.14 28.78
C THR A 197 -5.93 -14.13 27.97
N TYR A 198 -4.95 -14.92 28.40
CA TYR A 198 -3.59 -14.91 27.89
C TYR A 198 -3.14 -16.31 27.48
N GLY A 199 -2.30 -16.35 26.44
CA GLY A 199 -1.66 -17.55 25.93
C GLY A 199 -0.37 -17.22 25.21
N PHE A 200 0.22 -18.21 24.55
CA PHE A 200 1.49 -18.04 23.83
C PHE A 200 1.40 -18.62 22.43
N VAL A 201 1.94 -17.89 21.46
CA VAL A 201 2.05 -18.32 20.07
C VAL A 201 3.51 -18.45 19.63
N ASP A 202 3.80 -19.40 18.76
CA ASP A 202 5.12 -19.56 18.15
C ASP A 202 5.34 -18.60 16.97
N LYS A 203 6.55 -18.62 16.39
CA LYS A 203 6.93 -17.80 15.22
C LYS A 203 6.22 -18.18 13.92
N LYS A 204 5.36 -19.18 13.93
CA LYS A 204 4.48 -19.55 12.81
C LYS A 204 3.02 -19.19 13.11
N GLY A 205 2.75 -18.59 14.26
CA GLY A 205 1.40 -18.22 14.69
C GLY A 205 0.60 -19.34 15.34
N ASN A 206 1.22 -20.50 15.60
CA ASN A 206 0.52 -21.60 16.27
C ASN A 206 0.39 -21.27 17.76
N GLU A 207 -0.81 -21.40 18.32
CA GLU A 207 -1.04 -21.35 19.76
C GLU A 207 -0.36 -22.57 20.41
N ILE A 208 0.76 -22.33 21.11
CA ILE A 208 1.48 -23.34 21.88
C ILE A 208 0.87 -23.49 23.27
N ILE A 209 0.33 -22.39 23.80
CA ILE A 209 -0.45 -22.35 25.04
C ILE A 209 -1.73 -21.59 24.69
N GLU A 210 -2.88 -22.27 24.78
CA GLU A 210 -4.17 -21.66 24.46
C GLU A 210 -4.42 -20.41 25.31
N PRO A 211 -5.03 -19.37 24.75
CA PRO A 211 -5.18 -18.11 25.43
C PRO A 211 -6.39 -18.11 26.37
N ILE A 212 -6.36 -18.98 27.38
CA ILE A 212 -7.42 -19.19 28.38
C ILE A 212 -6.99 -18.85 29.81
N TYR A 213 -5.73 -18.45 30.00
CA TYR A 213 -5.17 -18.22 31.33
C TYR A 213 -5.31 -16.77 31.78
N SER A 214 -5.40 -16.56 33.09
CA SER A 214 -5.25 -15.23 33.70
C SER A 214 -3.78 -14.78 33.70
N LEU A 215 -3.54 -13.47 33.80
CA LEU A 215 -2.17 -12.94 33.90
C LEU A 215 -1.41 -13.55 35.10
N LYS A 216 -2.07 -13.70 36.24
CA LYS A 216 -1.48 -14.33 37.44
C LYS A 216 -1.02 -15.76 37.17
N GLN A 217 -1.75 -16.53 36.37
CA GLN A 217 -1.36 -17.89 35.98
C GLN A 217 -0.16 -17.88 35.03
N ILE A 218 -0.09 -16.92 34.09
CA ILE A 218 1.09 -16.73 33.24
C ILE A 218 2.33 -16.41 34.09
N GLU A 219 2.22 -15.43 34.99
CA GLU A 219 3.34 -14.97 35.84
C GLU A 219 3.84 -16.05 36.81
N SER A 220 2.94 -16.91 37.29
CA SER A 220 3.27 -18.04 38.17
C SER A 220 3.55 -19.35 37.44
N LYS A 221 3.65 -19.31 36.10
CA LYS A 221 3.87 -20.48 35.21
C LYS A 221 2.87 -21.63 35.43
N GLN A 222 1.62 -21.28 35.72
CA GLN A 222 0.50 -22.20 35.92
C GLN A 222 -0.32 -22.38 34.64
N TYR A 223 0.32 -22.87 33.58
CA TYR A 223 -0.30 -23.15 32.29
C TYR A 223 0.21 -24.46 31.70
N LYS A 224 -0.51 -25.02 30.73
CA LYS A 224 -0.12 -26.24 30.00
C LYS A 224 0.02 -25.92 28.52
N THR A 225 0.93 -26.63 27.87
CA THR A 225 1.08 -26.59 26.41
C THR A 225 -0.04 -27.39 25.74
N VAL A 226 -0.43 -26.98 24.54
CA VAL A 226 -1.31 -27.77 23.66
C VAL A 226 -0.59 -29.08 23.33
N GLU A 227 -1.20 -30.22 23.68
CA GLU A 227 -0.72 -31.54 23.22
C GLU A 227 -0.98 -31.65 21.71
N LYS A 228 0.05 -31.98 20.94
CA LYS A 228 -0.05 -32.20 19.48
C LYS A 228 -0.38 -33.65 19.16
#